data_AF-A0A517M660-F1
#
_entry.id   AF-A0A517M660-F1
#
_cell.length_a   1.000
_cell.length_b   1.000
_cell.length_c   1.000
_cell.angle_alpha   90.00
_cell.angle_beta   90.00
_cell.angle_gamma   90.00
#
_symmetry.space_group_name_H-M   'P 1'
#
loop_
_entity.id
_entity.type
_entity.pdbx_description
1 polymer ?
#
loop_
_entity_poly.entity_id
_entity_poly.type
_entity_poly.pdbx_seq_one_letter_code
_entity_poly.pdbx_strand_id
1 'polypeptide(L)'
;MRRRRCTFAFILPLFLVSLASAQDDVPAGESVPAASVVVTEDLPVAKPTTDGDDPVATATKPSGSMASRPLSVTITLANQSVIRGTLTDTTEIQMKTGFGELMIPLSEVAGIRFASQEDTSTTIVMLNGDSVTGATDVKRLTIDTEWGAAQVNGPSIASILLVPNLQWSSIAGLNGKRWYLTESNNVQTNSSTSSTGGNNRSNPSSLPPNSSFPGNSGVLSSPPQFRPR
;
A
#
# COMPACT_ATOMS: atom_id res chain seq x y z
N MET A 1 -1.43 19.44 -52.55
CA MET A 1 -1.51 18.88 -51.18
C MET A 1 -2.95 18.92 -50.68
N ARG A 2 -3.67 17.79 -50.69
CA ARG A 2 -5.10 17.72 -50.32
C ARG A 2 -5.22 17.36 -48.83
N ARG A 3 -5.71 18.30 -48.01
CA ARG A 3 -6.01 18.08 -46.59
C ARG A 3 -7.36 17.35 -46.48
N ARG A 4 -7.35 16.08 -46.08
CA ARG A 4 -8.57 15.34 -45.72
C ARG A 4 -8.93 15.69 -44.27
N ARG A 5 -10.09 16.32 -44.08
CA ARG A 5 -10.72 16.51 -42.77
C ARG A 5 -11.50 15.23 -42.46
N CYS A 6 -11.06 14.47 -41.45
CA CYS A 6 -11.85 13.39 -40.88
C CYS A 6 -12.72 13.98 -39.75
N THR A 7 -14.00 14.10 -40.02
CA THR A 7 -15.02 14.44 -39.02
C THR A 7 -15.42 13.14 -38.32
N PHE A 8 -14.93 12.91 -37.10
CA PHE A 8 -15.41 11.81 -36.26
C PHE A 8 -16.65 12.28 -35.51
N ALA A 9 -17.80 11.70 -35.87
CA ALA A 9 -19.06 11.89 -35.15
C ALA A 9 -19.02 11.06 -33.86
N PHE A 10 -19.02 11.73 -32.72
CA PHE A 10 -19.18 11.12 -31.40
C PHE A 10 -20.66 10.85 -31.15
N ILE A 11 -21.06 9.58 -31.18
CA ILE A 11 -22.40 9.13 -30.77
C ILE A 11 -22.35 8.84 -29.27
N LEU A 12 -23.05 9.66 -28.49
CA LEU A 12 -23.20 9.55 -27.04
C LEU A 12 -24.29 8.51 -26.73
N PRO A 13 -24.03 7.40 -26.02
CA PRO A 13 -25.10 6.56 -25.48
C PRO A 13 -25.66 7.20 -24.20
N LEU A 14 -26.91 7.64 -24.30
CA LEU A 14 -27.75 8.12 -23.21
C LEU A 14 -28.18 6.90 -22.37
N PHE A 15 -27.47 6.60 -21.28
CA PHE A 15 -27.92 5.58 -20.33
C PHE A 15 -28.89 6.20 -19.32
N LEU A 16 -30.15 5.77 -19.40
CA LEU A 16 -31.18 6.03 -18.40
C LEU A 16 -30.79 5.40 -17.05
N VAL A 17 -30.84 6.21 -16.01
CA VAL A 17 -30.79 5.81 -14.60
C VAL A 17 -32.17 5.26 -14.22
N SER A 18 -32.24 3.97 -13.87
CA SER A 18 -33.38 3.41 -13.13
C SER A 18 -33.07 3.45 -11.64
N LEU A 19 -33.71 4.40 -10.96
CA LEU A 19 -33.72 4.52 -9.50
C LEU A 19 -34.77 3.54 -8.95
N ALA A 20 -34.32 2.40 -8.41
CA ALA A 20 -35.20 1.48 -7.67
C ALA A 20 -35.02 1.76 -6.17
N SER A 21 -35.96 2.52 -5.61
CA SER A 21 -36.17 2.68 -4.17
C SER A 21 -36.83 1.40 -3.62
N ALA A 22 -36.04 0.55 -2.96
CA ALA A 22 -36.57 -0.48 -2.07
C ALA A 22 -36.55 0.08 -0.64
N GLN A 23 -37.74 0.47 -0.19
CA GLN A 23 -38.05 0.88 1.17
C GLN A 23 -38.50 -0.40 1.89
N ASP A 24 -37.62 -0.99 2.69
CA ASP A 24 -37.94 -2.14 3.53
C ASP A 24 -38.19 -1.64 4.95
N ASP A 25 -39.49 -1.56 5.27
CA ASP A 25 -40.08 -1.36 6.59
C ASP A 25 -39.84 -2.65 7.40
N VAL A 26 -38.98 -2.60 8.42
CA VAL A 26 -38.89 -3.69 9.42
C VAL A 26 -39.35 -3.15 10.78
N PRO A 27 -40.38 -3.79 11.39
CA PRO A 27 -41.03 -3.30 12.58
C PRO A 27 -40.18 -3.41 13.84
N ALA A 28 -40.44 -2.47 14.75
CA ALA A 28 -40.01 -2.46 16.13
C ALA A 28 -40.50 -3.71 16.89
N GLY A 29 -39.61 -4.29 17.69
CA GLY A 29 -39.97 -5.14 18.81
C GLY A 29 -39.07 -6.35 18.98
N GLU A 30 -38.04 -6.24 19.83
CA GLU A 30 -37.73 -7.30 20.78
C GLU A 30 -36.90 -6.71 21.94
N SER A 31 -37.58 -6.49 23.07
CA SER A 31 -37.00 -6.14 24.36
C SER A 31 -36.23 -7.34 24.92
N VAL A 32 -34.91 -7.28 24.92
CA VAL A 32 -34.06 -8.30 25.55
C VAL A 32 -33.79 -7.90 27.01
N PRO A 33 -34.01 -8.79 28.00
CA PRO A 33 -33.85 -8.49 29.41
C PRO A 33 -32.40 -8.21 29.80
N ALA A 34 -32.21 -7.15 30.60
CA ALA A 34 -30.96 -6.80 31.25
C ALA A 34 -30.55 -7.90 32.24
N ALA A 35 -29.71 -8.83 31.80
CA ALA A 35 -28.99 -9.73 32.69
C ALA A 35 -27.83 -8.95 33.33
N SER A 36 -28.08 -8.44 34.54
CA SER A 36 -27.05 -7.90 35.42
C SER A 36 -26.21 -9.05 35.96
N VAL A 37 -25.11 -9.37 35.30
CA VAL A 37 -24.10 -10.28 35.83
C VAL A 37 -23.16 -9.45 36.70
N VAL A 38 -23.44 -9.46 38.00
CA VAL A 38 -22.53 -8.99 39.05
C VAL A 38 -21.48 -10.07 39.26
N VAL A 39 -20.35 -9.96 38.56
CA VAL A 39 -19.13 -10.69 38.91
C VAL A 39 -18.30 -9.75 39.78
N THR A 40 -18.44 -9.94 41.08
CA THR A 40 -17.53 -9.40 42.10
C THR A 40 -16.28 -10.28 42.11
N GLU A 41 -15.41 -10.12 41.11
CA GLU A 41 -14.03 -10.61 41.22
C GLU A 41 -13.20 -9.53 41.92
N ASP A 42 -12.82 -9.88 43.13
CA ASP A 42 -11.95 -9.17 44.05
C ASP A 42 -10.59 -8.94 43.38
N LEU A 43 -10.45 -7.80 42.71
CA LEU A 43 -9.18 -7.36 42.16
C LEU A 43 -8.22 -7.10 43.33
N PRO A 44 -6.99 -7.67 43.32
CA PRO A 44 -6.01 -7.35 44.34
C PRO A 44 -5.68 -5.85 44.25
N VAL A 45 -6.13 -5.10 45.26
CA VAL A 45 -5.75 -3.70 45.46
C VAL A 45 -4.25 -3.65 45.68
N ALA A 46 -3.51 -3.22 44.66
CA ALA A 46 -2.11 -2.88 44.79
C ALA A 46 -2.00 -1.73 45.80
N LYS A 47 -1.36 -2.00 46.94
CA LYS A 47 -0.98 -0.96 47.90
C LYS A 47 -0.09 0.06 47.18
N PRO A 48 -0.33 1.37 47.34
CA PRO A 48 0.61 2.39 46.89
C PRO A 48 1.89 2.23 47.72
N THR A 49 2.97 1.82 47.07
CA THR A 49 4.30 1.85 47.68
C THR A 49 4.70 3.31 47.80
N THR A 50 4.70 3.78 49.04
CA THR A 50 5.12 5.12 49.45
C THR A 50 6.64 5.21 49.42
N ASP A 51 7.12 6.25 48.76
CA ASP A 51 8.40 6.95 48.95
C ASP A 51 9.71 6.13 48.87
N GLY A 52 10.31 6.18 47.69
CA GLY A 52 11.76 6.05 47.51
C GLY A 52 12.18 6.98 46.37
N ASP A 53 13.08 7.91 46.65
CA ASP A 53 13.65 8.91 45.74
C ASP A 53 14.14 8.29 44.41
N ASP A 54 13.27 8.24 43.41
CA ASP A 54 13.67 7.89 42.05
C ASP A 54 13.99 9.16 41.26
N PRO A 55 15.16 9.23 40.60
CA PRO A 55 15.61 10.41 39.89
C PRO A 55 14.60 10.74 38.79
N VAL A 56 14.11 11.99 38.81
CA VAL A 56 13.28 12.58 37.76
C VAL A 56 14.04 12.49 36.43
N ALA A 57 13.86 11.37 35.74
CA ALA A 57 14.30 11.15 34.39
C ALA A 57 13.46 12.08 33.52
N THR A 58 13.97 13.31 33.39
CA THR A 58 13.45 14.31 32.47
C THR A 58 13.46 13.64 31.10
N ALA A 59 12.28 13.24 30.60
CA ALA A 59 12.13 12.67 29.29
C ALA A 59 12.57 13.73 28.28
N THR A 60 13.85 13.66 27.90
CA THR A 60 14.46 14.48 26.88
C THR A 60 13.73 14.15 25.59
N LYS A 61 12.67 14.92 25.28
CA LYS A 61 12.06 14.94 23.95
C LYS A 61 13.21 15.03 22.95
N PRO A 62 13.38 14.07 22.03
CA PRO A 62 14.37 14.20 20.98
C PRO A 62 13.93 15.35 20.07
N SER A 63 14.32 16.57 20.44
CA SER A 63 14.17 17.79 19.65
C SER A 63 15.28 17.82 18.59
N GLY A 64 15.40 16.72 17.85
CA GLY A 64 16.18 16.69 16.62
C GLY A 64 15.23 17.05 15.49
N SER A 65 15.17 18.33 15.13
CA SER A 65 14.64 18.75 13.82
C SER A 65 15.53 18.12 12.75
N MET A 66 15.27 16.86 12.42
CA MET A 66 15.96 16.17 11.36
C MET A 66 15.65 16.94 10.08
N ALA A 67 16.68 17.51 9.47
CA ALA A 67 16.56 18.16 8.18
C ALA A 67 15.96 17.14 7.20
N SER A 68 14.66 17.30 6.91
CA SER A 68 13.90 16.45 6.00
C SER A 68 14.59 16.49 4.65
N ARG A 69 15.21 15.38 4.25
CA ARG A 69 15.75 15.24 2.90
C ARG A 69 14.55 15.17 1.95
N PRO A 70 14.58 15.86 0.81
CA PRO A 70 13.52 15.74 -0.18
C PRO A 70 13.40 14.27 -0.61
N LEU A 71 12.21 13.69 -0.45
CA LEU A 71 11.91 12.32 -0.83
C LEU A 71 11.22 12.33 -2.20
N SER A 72 11.88 11.75 -3.21
CA SER A 72 11.27 11.55 -4.53
C SER A 72 10.15 10.53 -4.44
N VAL A 73 8.98 10.86 -4.96
CA VAL A 73 7.79 10.02 -4.92
C VAL A 73 7.15 9.88 -6.30
N THR A 74 6.62 8.69 -6.57
CA THR A 74 5.73 8.41 -7.70
C THR A 74 4.37 8.03 -7.14
N ILE A 75 3.38 8.88 -7.38
CA ILE A 75 2.00 8.68 -6.93
C ILE A 75 1.16 8.19 -8.10
N THR A 76 0.48 7.06 -7.91
CA THR A 76 -0.54 6.57 -8.83
C THR A 76 -1.91 6.93 -8.25
N LEU A 77 -2.70 7.65 -9.03
CA LEU A 77 -4.06 8.02 -8.66
C LEU A 77 -5.05 6.90 -8.97
N ALA A 78 -6.25 6.97 -8.39
CA ALA A 78 -7.33 6.01 -8.62
C ALA A 78 -7.76 5.93 -10.10
N ASN A 79 -7.56 7.01 -10.87
CA ASN A 79 -7.80 7.05 -12.32
C ASN A 79 -6.61 6.54 -13.15
N GLN A 80 -5.62 5.89 -12.53
CA GLN A 80 -4.39 5.39 -13.15
C GLN A 80 -3.43 6.48 -13.69
N SER A 81 -3.70 7.76 -13.41
CA SER A 81 -2.75 8.84 -13.72
C SER A 81 -1.56 8.78 -12.76
N VAL A 82 -0.37 9.10 -13.26
CA VAL A 82 0.87 9.06 -12.49
C VAL A 82 1.41 10.47 -12.31
N ILE A 83 1.71 10.85 -11.07
CA ILE A 83 2.35 12.12 -10.70
C ILE A 83 3.71 11.80 -10.10
N ARG A 84 4.74 12.53 -10.53
CA ARG A 84 6.10 12.41 -9.99
C ARG A 84 6.54 13.74 -9.42
N GLY A 85 7.24 13.70 -8.30
CA GLY A 85 7.76 14.90 -7.65
C GLY A 85 8.46 14.59 -6.34
N THR A 86 8.65 15.59 -5.50
CA THR A 86 9.21 15.46 -4.17
C THR A 86 8.17 15.76 -3.10
N LEU A 87 8.07 14.90 -2.10
CA LEU A 87 7.18 15.12 -0.97
C LEU A 87 7.81 16.12 0.00
N THR A 88 7.06 17.17 0.35
CA THR A 88 7.55 18.25 1.24
C THR A 88 6.77 18.39 2.55
N ASP A 89 5.52 17.92 2.58
CA ASP A 89 4.59 18.19 3.68
C ASP A 89 4.75 17.26 4.88
N THR A 90 5.19 16.02 4.65
CA THR A 90 5.08 14.96 5.66
C THR A 90 6.27 14.02 5.59
N THR A 91 6.87 13.72 6.74
CA THR A 91 8.00 12.79 6.89
C THR A 91 7.58 11.45 7.49
N GLU A 92 6.38 11.37 8.06
CA GLU A 92 5.88 10.21 8.80
C GLU A 92 4.41 9.96 8.44
N ILE A 93 4.03 8.70 8.24
CA ILE A 93 2.65 8.31 8.00
C ILE A 93 2.05 7.73 9.28
N GLN A 94 0.88 8.24 9.67
CA GLN A 94 0.09 7.69 10.76
C GLN A 94 -0.83 6.60 10.22
N MET A 95 -0.84 5.45 10.89
CA MET A 95 -1.66 4.31 10.53
C MET A 95 -2.25 3.67 11.78
N LYS A 96 -3.54 3.35 11.73
CA LYS A 96 -4.25 2.58 12.75
C LYS A 96 -4.28 1.12 12.34
N THR A 97 -3.62 0.28 13.12
CA THR A 97 -3.58 -1.18 12.95
C THR A 97 -4.48 -1.84 14.00
N GLY A 98 -4.70 -3.16 13.88
CA GLY A 98 -5.39 -3.93 14.92
C GLY A 98 -4.66 -3.94 16.27
N PHE A 99 -3.38 -3.55 16.30
CA PHE A 99 -2.55 -3.49 17.50
C PHE A 99 -2.42 -2.07 18.09
N GLY A 100 -3.07 -1.08 17.49
CA GLY A 100 -2.99 0.32 17.90
C GLY A 100 -2.52 1.26 16.79
N GLU A 101 -2.18 2.49 17.18
CA GLU A 101 -1.67 3.52 16.27
C GLU A 101 -0.16 3.37 16.09
N LEU A 102 0.28 3.49 14.84
CA LEU A 102 1.67 3.33 14.43
C LEU A 102 2.08 4.54 13.58
N MET A 103 3.19 5.17 13.95
CA MET A 103 3.83 6.24 13.18
C MET A 103 5.03 5.64 12.45
N ILE A 104 4.98 5.63 11.11
CA ILE A 104 6.05 5.05 10.29
C ILE A 104 6.78 6.17 9.56
N PRO A 105 8.11 6.30 9.72
CA PRO A 105 8.88 7.28 8.96
C PRO A 105 8.93 6.88 7.49
N LEU A 106 8.62 7.83 6.59
CA LEU A 106 8.61 7.60 5.15
C LEU A 106 10.00 7.25 4.59
N SER A 107 11.08 7.59 5.30
CA SER A 107 12.44 7.16 4.95
C SER A 107 12.63 5.64 4.99
N GLU A 108 11.78 4.90 5.70
CA GLU A 108 11.85 3.42 5.80
C GLU A 108 10.82 2.73 4.90
N VAL A 109 9.97 3.49 4.21
CA VAL A 109 8.88 2.96 3.40
C VAL A 109 9.31 2.84 1.94
N ALA A 110 9.13 1.66 1.35
CA ALA A 110 9.35 1.44 -0.08
C ALA A 110 8.13 1.87 -0.90
N GLY A 111 6.93 1.55 -0.41
CA GLY A 111 5.67 1.93 -1.04
C GLY A 111 4.47 1.81 -0.11
N ILE A 112 3.46 2.61 -0.40
CA ILE A 112 2.15 2.64 0.27
C ILE A 112 1.08 2.34 -0.77
N ARG A 113 0.20 1.40 -0.49
CA ARG A 113 -0.98 1.10 -1.31
C ARG A 113 -2.22 1.39 -0.47
N PHE A 114 -3.04 2.34 -0.93
CA PHE A 114 -4.23 2.76 -0.21
C PHE A 114 -5.38 1.77 -0.41
N ALA A 115 -6.32 1.80 0.53
CA ALA A 115 -7.58 1.08 0.39
C ALA A 115 -8.29 1.51 -0.90
N SER A 116 -8.86 0.55 -1.61
CA SER A 116 -9.62 0.75 -2.85
C SER A 116 -11.00 0.12 -2.71
N GLN A 117 -11.87 0.25 -3.71
CA GLN A 117 -13.18 -0.42 -3.68
C GLN A 117 -13.06 -1.96 -3.55
N GLU A 118 -11.94 -2.54 -4.01
CA GLU A 118 -11.69 -3.97 -3.92
C GLU A 118 -10.93 -4.38 -2.66
N ASP A 119 -10.25 -3.45 -1.99
CA ASP A 119 -9.37 -3.73 -0.86
C ASP A 119 -9.67 -2.78 0.30
N THR A 120 -10.11 -3.33 1.43
CA THR A 120 -10.58 -2.53 2.58
C THR A 120 -9.46 -1.88 3.38
N SER A 121 -8.21 -2.31 3.20
CA SER A 121 -7.08 -1.90 4.05
C SER A 121 -5.92 -1.33 3.24
N THR A 122 -5.25 -0.34 3.83
CA THR A 122 -3.98 0.20 3.33
C THR A 122 -2.85 -0.75 3.68
N THR A 123 -1.95 -1.00 2.73
CA THR A 123 -0.74 -1.83 2.95
C THR A 123 0.49 -0.97 2.72
N ILE A 124 1.40 -0.99 3.69
CA ILE A 124 2.70 -0.32 3.62
C ILE A 124 3.75 -1.42 3.50
N VAL A 125 4.61 -1.33 2.49
CA VAL A 125 5.76 -2.21 2.33
C VAL A 125 7.01 -1.39 2.66
N MET A 126 7.79 -1.89 3.63
CA MET A 126 9.01 -1.27 4.12
C MET A 126 10.21 -1.65 3.25
N LEU A 127 11.30 -0.90 3.35
CA LEU A 127 12.55 -1.14 2.60
C LEU A 127 13.19 -2.49 2.91
N ASN A 128 12.91 -3.06 4.09
CA ASN A 128 13.37 -4.39 4.48
C ASN A 128 12.52 -5.53 3.90
N GLY A 129 11.45 -5.22 3.15
CA GLY A 129 10.52 -6.19 2.57
C GLY A 129 9.37 -6.62 3.49
N ASP A 130 9.35 -6.14 4.74
CA ASP A 130 8.23 -6.37 5.64
C ASP A 130 7.01 -5.55 5.19
N SER A 131 5.82 -6.03 5.55
CA SER A 131 4.57 -5.35 5.22
C SER A 131 3.69 -5.18 6.45
N VAL A 132 3.07 -4.01 6.56
CA VAL A 132 2.11 -3.69 7.62
C VAL A 132 0.80 -3.26 6.97
N THR A 133 -0.31 -3.75 7.50
CA THR A 133 -1.65 -3.46 6.99
C THR A 133 -2.47 -2.74 8.06
N GLY A 134 -3.22 -1.72 7.65
CA GLY A 134 -4.06 -0.94 8.55
C GLY A 134 -4.93 0.07 7.82
N ALA A 135 -5.52 0.99 8.58
CA ALA A 135 -6.24 2.15 8.07
C ALA A 135 -5.35 3.39 8.23
N THR A 136 -5.24 4.21 7.20
CA THR A 136 -4.52 5.50 7.28
C THR A 136 -5.49 6.64 7.01
N ASP A 137 -5.32 7.76 7.70
CA ASP A 137 -6.08 8.99 7.47
C ASP A 137 -5.19 10.02 6.75
N VAL A 138 -4.96 9.79 5.46
CA VAL A 138 -4.29 10.79 4.61
C VAL A 138 -5.37 11.68 4.00
N LYS A 139 -5.42 12.94 4.43
CA LYS A 139 -6.39 13.91 3.91
C LYS A 139 -5.90 14.54 2.61
N ARG A 140 -4.67 15.05 2.63
CA ARG A 140 -4.05 15.78 1.52
C ARG A 140 -2.55 15.51 1.52
N LEU A 141 -1.96 15.46 0.34
CA LEU A 141 -0.51 15.45 0.17
C LEU A 141 -0.09 16.60 -0.74
N THR A 142 0.94 17.33 -0.32
CA THR A 142 1.58 18.36 -1.13
C THR A 142 2.86 17.80 -1.75
N ILE A 143 2.96 17.89 -3.07
CA ILE A 143 4.07 17.34 -3.86
C ILE A 143 4.63 18.47 -4.71
N ASP A 144 5.94 18.68 -4.65
CA ASP A 144 6.62 19.58 -5.57
C ASP A 144 6.95 18.84 -6.86
N THR A 145 6.30 19.27 -7.94
CA THR A 145 6.49 18.73 -9.29
C THR A 145 7.27 19.71 -10.16
N GLU A 146 7.68 19.29 -11.36
CA GLU A 146 8.40 20.15 -12.30
C GLU A 146 7.62 21.40 -12.76
N TRP A 147 6.29 21.37 -12.66
CA TRP A 147 5.40 22.46 -13.04
C TRP A 147 4.84 23.24 -11.83
N GLY A 148 5.30 22.92 -10.61
CA GLY A 148 4.93 23.62 -9.37
C GLY A 148 4.43 22.68 -8.26
N ALA A 149 3.92 23.27 -7.18
CA ALA A 149 3.34 22.53 -6.06
C ALA A 149 1.94 22.01 -6.42
N ALA A 150 1.76 20.70 -6.33
CA ALA A 150 0.51 20.00 -6.56
C ALA A 150 -0.07 19.48 -5.24
N GLN A 151 -1.36 19.71 -5.02
CA GLN A 151 -2.07 19.16 -3.86
C GLN A 151 -3.00 18.03 -4.30
N VAL A 152 -2.78 16.83 -3.76
CA VAL A 152 -3.54 15.63 -4.10
C VAL A 152 -4.40 15.23 -2.92
N ASN A 153 -5.68 14.93 -3.17
CA ASN A 153 -6.59 14.43 -2.15
C ASN A 153 -6.27 12.98 -1.84
N GLY A 154 -6.11 12.63 -0.56
CA GLY A 154 -5.74 11.28 -0.14
C GLY A 154 -6.67 10.17 -0.66
N PRO A 155 -8.02 10.33 -0.64
CA PRO A 155 -8.94 9.35 -1.21
C PRO A 155 -8.80 9.13 -2.72
N SER A 156 -8.15 10.04 -3.45
CA SER A 156 -7.90 9.91 -4.88
C SER A 156 -6.59 9.18 -5.19
N ILE A 157 -5.81 8.81 -4.17
CA ILE A 157 -4.53 8.13 -4.30
C ILE A 157 -4.76 6.62 -4.27
N ALA A 158 -4.27 5.92 -5.29
CA ALA A 158 -4.24 4.45 -5.28
C ALA A 158 -2.96 3.93 -4.63
N SER A 159 -1.81 4.53 -4.94
CA SER A 159 -0.54 4.13 -4.35
C SER A 159 0.52 5.23 -4.42
N ILE A 160 1.52 5.13 -3.55
CA ILE A 160 2.72 5.96 -3.50
C ILE A 160 3.92 5.03 -3.51
N LEU A 161 4.89 5.30 -4.36
CA LEU A 161 6.17 4.61 -4.41
C LEU A 161 7.28 5.61 -4.11
N LEU A 162 8.11 5.29 -3.13
CA LEU A 162 9.23 6.14 -2.72
C LEU A 162 10.54 5.68 -3.36
N VAL A 163 10.63 4.40 -3.71
CA VAL A 163 11.74 3.83 -4.46
C VAL A 163 11.38 3.79 -5.95
N PRO A 164 12.22 4.35 -6.84
CA PRO A 164 11.97 4.30 -8.27
C PRO A 164 12.04 2.86 -8.79
N ASN A 165 11.38 2.61 -9.93
CA ASN A 165 11.38 1.31 -10.62
C ASN A 165 10.79 0.15 -9.81
N LEU A 166 10.03 0.41 -8.75
CA LEU A 166 9.19 -0.60 -8.12
C LEU A 166 7.80 -0.60 -8.74
N GLN A 167 7.16 -1.76 -8.70
CA GLN A 167 5.77 -1.94 -9.10
C GLN A 167 5.06 -2.85 -8.11
N TRP A 168 3.79 -2.53 -7.87
CA TRP A 168 2.90 -3.36 -7.07
C TRP A 168 2.56 -4.65 -7.80
N SER A 169 2.75 -5.77 -7.11
CA SER A 169 2.26 -7.08 -7.52
C SER A 169 1.40 -7.69 -6.40
N SER A 170 0.48 -8.58 -6.78
CA SER A 170 -0.39 -9.28 -5.85
C SER A 170 -0.34 -10.78 -6.07
N ILE A 171 -0.25 -11.54 -4.98
CA ILE A 171 -0.46 -12.99 -4.98
C ILE A 171 -1.80 -13.24 -4.28
N ALA A 172 -2.72 -13.91 -4.97
CA ALA A 172 -3.94 -14.40 -4.36
C ALA A 172 -3.60 -15.59 -3.44
N GLY A 173 -3.99 -15.51 -2.17
CA GLY A 173 -3.84 -16.57 -1.19
C GLY A 173 -5.17 -16.90 -0.49
N LEU A 174 -5.14 -17.91 0.39
CA LEU A 174 -6.30 -18.34 1.18
C LEU A 174 -6.87 -17.21 2.06
N ASN A 175 -6.03 -16.26 2.45
CA ASN A 175 -6.39 -15.10 3.28
C ASN A 175 -6.58 -13.81 2.45
N GLY A 176 -6.91 -13.94 1.17
CA GLY A 176 -7.09 -12.80 0.25
C GLY A 176 -5.83 -12.43 -0.54
N LYS A 177 -5.81 -11.20 -1.08
CA LYS A 177 -4.69 -10.70 -1.89
C LYS A 177 -3.57 -10.21 -0.98
N ARG A 178 -2.36 -10.74 -1.17
CA ARG A 178 -1.14 -10.23 -0.53
C ARG A 178 -0.38 -9.36 -1.52
N TRP A 179 -0.10 -8.13 -1.12
CA TRP A 179 0.62 -7.15 -1.93
C TRP A 179 2.11 -7.16 -1.61
N TYR A 180 2.92 -7.04 -2.64
CA TYR A 180 4.37 -6.95 -2.55
C TYR A 180 4.90 -6.05 -3.67
N LEU A 181 6.15 -5.62 -3.52
CA LEU A 181 6.83 -4.79 -4.52
C LEU A 181 7.80 -5.66 -5.32
N THR A 182 7.78 -5.49 -6.63
CA THR A 182 8.73 -6.11 -7.56
C THR A 182 9.44 -5.04 -8.35
N GLU A 183 10.71 -5.27 -8.68
CA GLU A 183 11.44 -4.42 -9.60
C GLU A 183 10.78 -4.48 -10.99
N SER A 184 10.39 -3.33 -11.52
CA SER A 184 9.99 -3.17 -12.91
C SER A 184 11.25 -3.31 -13.77
N ASN A 185 11.40 -4.47 -14.42
CA ASN A 185 12.48 -4.72 -15.39
C ASN A 185 12.30 -3.93 -16.71
N ASN A 186 11.50 -2.86 -16.69
CA ASN A 186 11.25 -2.01 -17.85
C ASN A 186 12.33 -0.93 -17.95
N VAL A 187 13.58 -1.36 -18.05
CA VAL A 187 14.61 -0.54 -18.70
C VAL A 187 14.46 -0.82 -20.20
N GLN A 188 13.52 -0.11 -20.83
CA GLN A 188 13.51 -0.01 -22.28
C GLN A 188 14.76 0.80 -22.66
N THR A 189 15.87 0.11 -22.89
CA THR A 189 17.10 0.67 -23.45
C THR A 189 16.79 1.20 -24.86
N ASN A 190 16.36 2.46 -24.94
CA ASN A 190 16.40 3.23 -26.18
C ASN A 190 17.87 3.57 -26.48
N SER A 191 18.61 2.59 -27.00
CA SER A 191 19.90 2.84 -27.64
C SER A 191 19.64 3.31 -29.07
N SER A 192 19.46 4.61 -29.25
CA SER A 192 19.49 5.24 -30.56
C SER A 192 20.94 5.58 -30.97
N THR A 193 21.33 5.01 -32.12
CA THR A 193 22.20 5.61 -33.15
C THR A 193 23.74 5.48 -33.03
N SER A 194 24.28 4.48 -33.73
CA SER A 194 25.40 4.51 -34.70
C SER A 194 25.75 3.04 -34.99
N SER A 195 25.91 2.50 -36.18
CA SER A 195 26.43 2.99 -37.45
C SER A 195 26.26 1.89 -38.50
N THR A 196 26.10 2.28 -39.77
CA THR A 196 26.77 1.72 -40.96
C THR A 196 26.74 0.20 -41.19
N GLY A 197 26.19 -0.15 -42.36
CA GLY A 197 25.98 -1.51 -42.82
C GLY A 197 27.22 -2.42 -42.88
N GLY A 198 26.93 -3.71 -42.80
CA GLY A 198 27.88 -4.79 -43.04
C GLY A 198 27.14 -6.11 -43.10
N ASN A 199 27.01 -6.65 -44.31
CA ASN A 199 26.65 -8.05 -44.56
C ASN A 199 27.62 -8.98 -43.81
N ASN A 200 27.13 -9.94 -43.01
CA ASN A 200 27.58 -11.34 -43.11
C ASN A 200 26.90 -12.32 -42.13
N ARG A 201 26.52 -13.46 -42.73
CA ARG A 201 26.60 -14.85 -42.25
C ARG A 201 25.96 -15.27 -40.91
N SER A 202 24.84 -15.98 -41.07
CA SER A 202 24.40 -17.21 -40.40
C SER A 202 25.38 -17.89 -39.42
N ASN A 203 24.94 -18.03 -38.17
CA ASN A 203 25.32 -19.14 -37.27
C ASN A 203 24.19 -19.36 -36.22
N PRO A 204 23.59 -20.56 -36.10
CA PRO A 204 22.63 -20.87 -35.05
C PRO A 204 23.28 -21.72 -33.95
N SER A 205 23.47 -21.14 -32.75
CA SER A 205 23.75 -21.89 -31.52
C SER A 205 23.17 -21.14 -30.33
N SER A 206 21.90 -21.38 -30.02
CA SER A 206 21.24 -20.89 -28.81
C SER A 206 21.48 -21.87 -27.66
N LEU A 207 22.32 -21.48 -26.70
CA LEU A 207 22.34 -22.06 -25.36
C LEU A 207 21.32 -21.30 -24.48
N PRO A 208 20.45 -21.99 -23.73
CA PRO A 208 19.50 -21.33 -22.83
C PRO A 208 20.21 -20.83 -21.55
N PRO A 209 19.82 -19.65 -21.01
CA PRO A 209 20.31 -19.19 -19.72
C PRO A 209 19.70 -20.02 -18.58
N ASN A 210 20.60 -20.68 -17.85
CA ASN A 210 20.36 -21.39 -16.60
C ASN A 210 19.97 -20.39 -15.49
N SER A 211 18.66 -20.22 -15.26
CA SER A 211 18.12 -19.52 -14.09
C SER A 211 17.64 -20.55 -13.07
N SER A 212 18.55 -20.94 -12.19
CA SER A 212 18.28 -21.86 -11.10
C SER A 212 17.51 -21.12 -9.99
N PHE A 213 16.19 -21.32 -9.94
CA PHE A 213 15.40 -21.07 -8.73
C PHE A 213 15.63 -22.21 -7.73
N PRO A 214 15.85 -21.94 -6.43
CA PRO A 214 15.72 -22.98 -5.42
C PRO A 214 14.23 -23.36 -5.31
N GLY A 215 13.87 -24.50 -5.87
CA GLY A 215 12.59 -25.14 -5.63
C GLY A 215 12.47 -25.48 -4.15
N ASN A 216 11.65 -24.73 -3.42
CA ASN A 216 11.19 -25.13 -2.10
C ASN A 216 10.19 -26.29 -2.28
N SER A 217 10.69 -27.51 -2.49
CA SER A 217 9.91 -28.73 -2.35
C SER A 217 9.72 -28.99 -0.85
N GLY A 218 8.88 -28.17 -0.22
CA GLY A 218 8.36 -28.44 1.11
C GLY A 218 7.54 -29.72 1.03
N VAL A 219 8.15 -30.82 1.43
CA VAL A 219 7.49 -32.10 1.64
C VAL A 219 6.42 -31.87 2.71
N LEU A 220 5.14 -31.90 2.32
CA LEU A 220 4.04 -31.94 3.28
C LEU A 220 4.25 -33.16 4.17
N SER A 221 4.69 -32.89 5.40
CA SER A 221 4.80 -33.90 6.45
C SER A 221 3.39 -34.37 6.77
N SER A 222 3.16 -35.67 6.64
CA SER A 222 1.87 -36.33 6.91
C SER A 222 1.30 -35.93 8.28
N PRO A 223 -0.02 -35.75 8.41
CA PRO A 223 -0.65 -35.42 9.68
C PRO A 223 -0.46 -36.54 10.72
N PRO A 224 -0.31 -36.22 12.01
CA PRO A 224 -0.19 -37.19 13.07
C PRO A 224 -1.47 -38.03 13.18
N GLN A 225 -1.35 -39.35 13.06
CA GLN A 225 -2.47 -40.25 13.30
C GLN A 225 -2.71 -40.39 14.81
N PHE A 226 -3.85 -39.88 15.27
CA PHE A 226 -4.34 -40.13 16.62
C PHE A 226 -4.75 -41.60 16.74
N ARG A 227 -4.08 -42.35 17.64
CA ARG A 227 -4.52 -43.68 18.04
C ARG A 227 -5.68 -43.55 19.03
N PRO A 228 -6.85 -44.15 18.77
CA PRO A 228 -7.88 -44.27 19.78
C PRO A 228 -7.42 -45.22 20.90
N ARG A 229 -7.74 -44.87 22.15
CA ARG A 229 -7.68 -45.77 23.30
C ARG A 229 -9.01 -46.46 23.46
#